data_AF-A0A8C2M1U2-F1
#
_entry.id   AF-A0A8C2M1U2-F1
#
_cell.length_a   1.000
_cell.length_b   1.000
_cell.length_c   1.000
_cell.angle_alpha   90.00
_cell.angle_beta   90.00
_cell.angle_gamma   90.00
#
_symmetry.space_group_name_H-M   'P 1'
#
loop_
_entity.id
_entity.type
_entity.pdbx_description
1 polymer ?
#
loop_
_entity_poly.entity_id
_entity_poly.type
_entity_poly.pdbx_seq_one_letter_code
_entity_poly.pdbx_strand_id
1 'polypeptide(L)' 'LCLKFMDKKLSLKLNGGRHVQGILRGFNPFMNLVIDECVEMATSGPQNNIGMVVIQGNSSIMLEALEKV' A
#
# COMPACT_ATOMS: atom_id res chain seq x y z
N LEU A 1 1.19 -10.85 -10.62
CA LEU A 1 1.30 -9.37 -10.67
C LEU A 1 2.05 -8.84 -9.44
N CYS A 2 1.58 -9.10 -8.22
CA CYS A 2 2.22 -8.68 -6.97
C CYS A 2 3.68 -9.14 -6.78
N LEU A 3 4.07 -10.31 -7.30
CA LEU A 3 5.47 -10.78 -7.25
C LEU A 3 6.48 -9.77 -7.81
N LYS A 4 6.10 -9.01 -8.85
CA LYS A 4 6.98 -7.98 -9.45
C LYS A 4 7.19 -6.76 -8.54
N PHE A 5 6.31 -6.59 -7.57
CA PHE A 5 6.26 -5.43 -6.68
C PHE A 5 6.79 -5.76 -5.28
N MET A 6 7.26 -6.99 -5.03
CA MET A 6 7.83 -7.39 -3.74
C MET A 6 9.04 -6.52 -3.40
N ASP A 7 9.11 -6.11 -2.13
CA ASP A 7 10.14 -5.21 -1.59
C ASP A 7 10.23 -3.85 -2.32
N LYS A 8 9.18 -3.46 -3.04
CA LYS A 8 9.06 -2.14 -3.68
C LYS A 8 8.16 -1.23 -2.90
N LYS A 9 8.50 0.06 -2.90
CA LYS A 9 7.61 1.10 -2.39
C LYS A 9 6.44 1.29 -3.35
N LEU A 10 5.24 1.16 -2.81
CA LEU A 10 3.98 1.28 -3.51
C LEU A 10 3.17 2.47 -3.01
N SER A 11 2.40 3.03 -3.92
CA SER A 11 1.34 4.01 -3.67
C SER A 11 0.00 3.31 -3.85
N LEU A 12 -0.82 3.32 -2.80
CA LEU A 12 -2.07 2.56 -2.73
C LEU A 12 -3.24 3.51 -2.47
N LYS A 13 -4.18 3.57 -3.43
CA LYS A 13 -5.45 4.27 -3.24
C LYS A 13 -6.47 3.27 -2.73
N LEU A 14 -7.10 3.58 -1.60
CA LEU A 14 -8.05 2.72 -0.90
C LEU A 14 -9.47 3.32 -0.97
N ASN A 15 -10.45 2.47 -0.68
CA ASN A 15 -11.84 2.89 -0.51
C ASN A 15 -11.97 4.01 0.54
N GLY A 16 -12.88 4.94 0.27
CA GLY A 16 -13.13 6.11 1.10
C GLY A 16 -12.16 7.27 0.85
N GLY A 17 -11.46 7.29 -0.29
CA GLY A 17 -10.53 8.37 -0.66
C GLY A 17 -9.22 8.38 0.13
N ARG A 18 -8.93 7.29 0.87
CA ARG A 18 -7.69 7.15 1.64
C ARG A 18 -6.53 6.80 0.72
N HIS A 19 -5.36 7.31 1.05
CA HIS A 19 -4.13 7.08 0.29
C HIS A 19 -3.03 6.72 1.26
N VAL A 20 -2.35 5.60 1.01
CA VAL A 20 -1.18 5.18 1.79
C VAL A 20 -0.01 4.85 0.88
N GLN A 21 1.20 4.95 1.42
CA GLN A 21 2.41 4.47 0.77
C GLN A 21 3.17 3.54 1.71
N GLY A 22 3.85 2.53 1.17
CA GLY A 22 4.69 1.64 1.96
C GLY A 22 5.31 0.54 1.11
N ILE A 23 6.04 -0.38 1.74
CA ILE A 23 6.79 -1.44 1.06
C ILE A 23 5.99 -2.74 1.05
N LEU A 24 5.79 -3.35 -0.12
CA LEU A 24 5.12 -4.65 -0.19
C LEU A 24 6.02 -5.77 0.36
N ARG A 25 5.61 -6.39 1.46
CA ARG A 25 6.32 -7.53 2.07
C ARG A 25 5.70 -8.89 1.79
N GLY A 26 4.46 -8.91 1.32
CA GLY A 26 3.78 -10.16 1.03
C GLY A 26 2.36 -9.96 0.55
N PHE A 27 1.80 -11.02 -0.03
CA PHE A 27 0.41 -11.07 -0.43
C PHE A 27 -0.10 -12.51 -0.39
N ASN A 28 -1.42 -12.69 -0.46
CA ASN A 28 -2.06 -14.00 -0.57
C ASN A 28 -2.92 -14.10 -1.85
N PRO A 29 -3.51 -15.26 -2.16
CA PRO A 29 -4.35 -15.43 -3.36
C PRO A 29 -5.58 -14.51 -3.43
N PHE A 30 -6.04 -13.99 -2.29
CA PHE A 30 -7.15 -13.02 -2.20
C PHE A 30 -6.67 -11.56 -2.36
N MET A 31 -5.40 -11.35 -2.73
CA MET A 31 -4.78 -10.04 -2.90
C MET A 31 -4.79 -9.18 -1.63
N ASN A 32 -4.86 -9.80 -0.44
CA ASN A 32 -4.54 -9.07 0.77
C ASN A 32 -3.05 -8.76 0.76
N LEU A 33 -2.66 -7.52 1.05
CA LEU A 33 -1.29 -7.05 0.96
C LEU A 33 -0.73 -6.78 2.36
N VAL A 34 0.48 -7.25 2.62
CA VAL A 34 1.25 -6.85 3.81
C VAL A 34 2.14 -5.69 3.39
N ILE A 35 1.87 -4.51 3.95
CA ILE A 35 2.60 -3.27 3.67
C ILE A 35 3.37 -2.88 4.92
N ASP A 36 4.67 -2.76 4.79
CA ASP A 36 5.59 -2.32 5.83
C ASP A 36 5.96 -0.85 5.64
N GLU A 37 6.45 -0.20 6.69
CA GLU A 37 6.76 1.25 6.70
C GLU A 37 5.61 2.11 6.14
N CYS A 38 4.37 1.72 6.45
CA CYS A 38 3.18 2.34 5.88
C CYS A 38 3.00 3.76 6.42
N VAL A 39 2.74 4.69 5.52
CA VAL A 39 2.49 6.11 5.80
C VAL A 39 1.15 6.51 5.19
N GLU A 40 0.28 7.12 6.00
CA GLU A 40 -0.96 7.74 5.55
C GLU A 40 -0.67 9.08 4.88
N MET A 41 -1.18 9.26 3.66
CA MET A 41 -1.07 10.48 2.88
C MET A 41 -2.33 11.34 3.11
N ALA A 42 -2.31 12.18 4.14
CA ALA A 42 -3.40 13.12 4.40
C ALA A 42 -3.40 14.26 3.37
N THR A 43 -4.58 14.65 2.87
CA THR A 43 -4.74 15.73 1.87
C THR A 43 -4.33 17.09 2.42
N SER A 44 -4.50 17.30 3.72
CA SER A 44 -4.16 18.53 4.43
C SER A 44 -3.83 18.19 5.88
N GLY A 45 -2.59 17.82 6.14
CA GLY A 45 -2.15 17.42 7.48
C GLY A 45 -0.78 16.75 7.48
N PRO A 46 -0.23 16.46 8.66
CA PRO A 46 0.99 15.68 8.79
C PRO A 46 0.77 14.25 8.26
N GLN A 47 1.82 13.70 7.65
CA GLN A 47 1.85 12.30 7.27
C GLN A 47 1.96 11.45 8.53
N ASN A 48 1.10 10.44 8.66
CA ASN A 48 1.06 9.57 9.83
C ASN A 48 1.76 8.25 9.52
N ASN A 49 2.79 7.91 10.30
CA ASN A 49 3.43 6.60 10.21
C ASN A 49 2.56 5.57 10.93
N ILE A 50 2.09 4.58 10.18
CA ILE A 50 1.20 3.50 10.65
C ILE A 50 1.98 2.20 10.87
N GLY A 51 3.19 2.10 10.32
CA GLY A 51 4.05 0.93 10.48
C GLY A 51 3.61 -0.24 9.59
N MET A 52 3.58 -1.45 10.13
CA MET A 52 3.17 -2.63 9.35
C MET A 52 1.65 -2.83 9.38
N VAL A 53 1.04 -2.88 8.21
CA VAL A 53 -0.41 -3.03 8.05
C VAL A 53 -0.76 -4.13 7.05
N VAL A 54 -1.95 -4.70 7.22
CA VAL A 54 -2.57 -5.59 6.23
C VAL A 54 -3.70 -4.85 5.54
N ILE A 55 -3.62 -4.75 4.22
CA ILE A 55 -4.66 -4.14 3.38
C ILE A 55 -5.46 -5.26 2.74
N GLN A 56 -6.78 -5.25 2.94
CA GLN A 56 -7.67 -6.25 2.37
C GLN A 56 -7.83 -6.04 0.86
N GLY A 57 -7.75 -7.09 0.04
CA GLY A 57 -7.79 -6.98 -1.42
C GLY A 57 -9.05 -6.29 -1.96
N ASN A 58 -10.19 -6.46 -1.28
CA ASN A 58 -11.46 -5.81 -1.65
C ASN A 58 -11.48 -4.29 -1.37
N SER A 59 -10.49 -3.77 -0.63
CA SER A 59 -10.43 -2.37 -0.21
C SER A 59 -9.48 -1.51 -1.03
N SER A 60 -8.64 -2.12 -1.88
CA SER A 60 -7.70 -1.42 -2.75
C SER A 60 -8.34 -1.08 -4.09
N ILE A 61 -8.32 0.20 -4.46
CA ILE A 61 -8.82 0.72 -5.74
C ILE A 61 -7.69 0.73 -6.79
N MET A 62 -6.49 1.14 -6.39
CA MET A 62 -5.36 1.30 -7.32
C MET A 62 -4.03 1.04 -6.62
N LEU A 63 -3.12 0.39 -7.34
CA LEU A 63 -1.75 0.09 -6.91
C LEU A 63 -0.78 0.61 -7.97
N GLU A 64 0.18 1.43 -7.53
CA GLU A 64 1.19 2.03 -8.38
C GLU A 64 2.57 1.86 -7.74
N ALA A 65 3.57 1.46 -8.53
CA ALA A 65 4.95 1.42 -8.05
C ALA A 65 5.58 2.81 -8.13
N LEU A 66 6.21 3.23 -7.05
CA LEU A 66 6.99 4.47 -7.01
C LEU A 66 8.43 4.25 -7.49
N GLU A 67 8.81 2.98 -7.68
CA GLU A 67 10.10 2.55 -8.17
C GLU A 67 9.96 1.84 -9.51
N LYS A 68 11.06 1.74 -10.25
CA LYS A 68 11.12 0.97 -11.49
C LYS A 68 10.90 -0.53 -11.20
N VAL A 69 10.05 -1.15 -12.01
CA VAL A 69 9.64 -2.56 -11.95
C VAL A 69 10.16 -3.33 -13.14
#